data_AF-A0A9D7NMA1-F1
#
_entry.id   AF-A0A9D7NMA1-F1
#
_cell.length_a   1.000
_cell.length_b   1.000
_cell.length_c   1.000
_cell.angle_alpha   90.00
_cell.angle_beta   90.00
_cell.angle_gamma   90.00
#
_symmetry.space_group_name_H-M   'P 1'
#
loop_
_entity.id
_entity.type
_entity.pdbx_description
1 polymer ?
#
loop_
_entity_poly.entity_id
_entity_poly.type
_entity_poly.pdbx_seq_one_letter_code
_entity_poly.pdbx_strand_id
1 'polypeptide(L)'
;MTMWLAGLVASPAIAGTYVYWVSSGDSIGRANIDGSGVSAQWQYVSTGQVSGLARDTGYLYFPNYQIQSNFRSIGRINSDGGGLNTAFINATSGQGLVWSVAVNSTHIYWADPGRGTIGRANVDGTGANLDLIQYSVNAAIRSYNIAVDNNHIYWSTDNNWIARANLDGSGVQPNFIPGNDPRAIAANNTHIYWANFSTNRIGRANLDGTGVNQDFVITSRPPLGVAVDGQYVYWSNYYSVGNPNSGSIGRAYLDGTGVDNAFISAVEPTQIAVGADTEGFADGFE
;
A
#
# COMPACT_ATOMS: atom_id res chain seq x y z
N MET A 1 -43.36 -15.34 -5.68
CA MET A 1 -42.26 -16.32 -5.70
C MET A 1 -40.97 -15.53 -5.44
N THR A 2 -40.59 -15.46 -4.18
CA THR A 2 -39.43 -14.70 -3.69
C THR A 2 -38.21 -15.60 -3.83
N MET A 3 -37.24 -15.21 -4.66
CA MET A 3 -35.97 -15.94 -4.77
C MET A 3 -34.95 -15.27 -3.85
N TRP A 4 -34.53 -16.01 -2.83
CA TRP A 4 -33.49 -15.61 -1.90
C TRP A 4 -32.11 -15.65 -2.56
N LEU A 5 -31.30 -14.67 -2.18
CA LEU A 5 -29.87 -14.52 -2.49
C LEU A 5 -29.08 -15.67 -1.84
N ALA A 6 -28.33 -16.44 -2.63
CA ALA A 6 -27.32 -17.35 -2.09
C ALA A 6 -26.03 -16.57 -1.89
N GLY A 7 -25.73 -16.27 -0.62
CA GLY A 7 -24.48 -15.65 -0.19
C GLY A 7 -23.28 -16.52 -0.56
N LEU A 8 -22.22 -15.85 -1.00
CA LEU A 8 -20.89 -16.41 -1.11
C LEU A 8 -20.45 -16.80 0.31
N VAL A 9 -20.41 -18.10 0.59
CA VAL A 9 -19.83 -18.59 1.85
C VAL A 9 -18.33 -18.35 1.74
N ALA A 10 -17.83 -17.35 2.46
CA ALA A 10 -16.39 -17.16 2.64
C ALA A 10 -15.82 -18.44 3.26
N SER A 11 -15.00 -19.16 2.52
CA SER A 11 -14.20 -20.24 3.10
C SER A 11 -13.20 -19.59 4.07
N PRO A 12 -13.01 -20.13 5.28
CA PRO A 12 -12.05 -19.57 6.23
C PRO A 12 -10.67 -19.52 5.57
N ALA A 13 -10.06 -18.33 5.57
CA ALA A 13 -8.68 -18.18 5.13
C ALA A 13 -7.78 -19.00 6.06
N ILE A 14 -7.04 -19.95 5.50
CA ILE A 14 -6.02 -20.71 6.24
C ILE A 14 -5.00 -19.70 6.80
N ALA A 15 -4.59 -19.84 8.06
CA ALA A 15 -3.47 -19.08 8.62
C ALA A 15 -2.26 -19.18 7.66
N GLY A 16 -1.82 -18.04 7.13
CA GLY A 16 -0.87 -18.01 6.01
C GLY A 16 -0.22 -16.65 5.85
N THR A 17 0.95 -16.63 5.22
CA THR A 17 1.58 -15.39 4.78
C THR A 17 1.18 -15.13 3.35
N TYR A 18 0.77 -13.89 3.06
CA TYR A 18 0.16 -13.53 1.80
C TYR A 18 0.79 -12.30 1.18
N VAL A 19 0.71 -12.24 -0.15
CA VAL A 19 0.86 -11.03 -0.96
C VAL A 19 -0.54 -10.55 -1.30
N TYR A 20 -0.85 -9.29 -0.97
CA TYR A 20 -2.08 -8.61 -1.33
C TYR A 20 -1.80 -7.51 -2.34
N TRP A 21 -2.78 -7.25 -3.20
CA TRP A 21 -2.72 -6.13 -4.13
C TRP A 21 -4.08 -5.52 -4.39
N VAL A 22 -4.08 -4.25 -4.74
CA VAL A 22 -5.26 -3.59 -5.30
C VAL A 22 -5.39 -4.00 -6.76
N SER A 23 -6.51 -4.62 -7.09
CA SER A 23 -6.90 -5.08 -8.42
C SER A 23 -7.91 -4.15 -9.07
N SER A 24 -8.14 -4.33 -10.37
CA SER A 24 -9.21 -3.63 -11.07
C SER A 24 -10.60 -3.91 -10.48
N GLY A 25 -11.50 -2.93 -10.63
CA GLY A 25 -12.85 -2.98 -10.10
C GLY A 25 -12.92 -2.86 -8.58
N ASP A 26 -11.99 -2.12 -7.96
CA ASP A 26 -12.02 -1.75 -6.54
C ASP A 26 -12.03 -2.97 -5.59
N SER A 27 -11.29 -4.00 -6.00
CA SER A 27 -11.11 -5.25 -5.27
C SER A 27 -9.68 -5.43 -4.78
N ILE A 28 -9.52 -6.26 -3.76
CA ILE A 28 -8.22 -6.74 -3.28
C ILE A 28 -8.02 -8.14 -3.82
N GLY A 29 -6.90 -8.36 -4.50
CA GLY A 29 -6.38 -9.69 -4.84
C GLY A 29 -5.44 -10.21 -3.78
N ARG A 30 -5.27 -11.54 -3.72
CA ARG A 30 -4.39 -12.23 -2.77
C ARG A 30 -3.74 -13.46 -3.38
N ALA A 31 -2.51 -13.77 -2.97
CA ALA A 31 -1.82 -15.02 -3.23
C ALA A 31 -0.97 -15.41 -2.01
N ASN A 32 -0.68 -16.70 -1.84
CA ASN A 32 0.26 -17.18 -0.82
C ASN A 32 1.65 -16.53 -1.04
N ILE A 33 2.45 -16.40 0.01
CA ILE A 33 3.79 -15.78 -0.05
C ILE A 33 4.76 -16.54 -0.98
N ASP A 34 4.47 -17.82 -1.23
CA ASP A 34 5.20 -18.66 -2.19
C ASP A 34 4.71 -18.51 -3.64
N GLY A 35 3.71 -17.66 -3.88
CA GLY A 35 3.15 -17.32 -5.19
C GLY A 35 1.98 -18.20 -5.61
N SER A 36 1.67 -19.25 -4.85
CA SER A 36 0.55 -20.14 -5.14
C SER A 36 -0.79 -19.56 -4.68
N GLY A 37 -1.91 -20.23 -5.03
CA GLY A 37 -3.24 -19.88 -4.50
C GLY A 37 -3.76 -18.50 -4.92
N VAL A 38 -3.40 -18.04 -6.12
CA VAL A 38 -3.80 -16.73 -6.65
C VAL A 38 -5.32 -16.60 -6.73
N SER A 39 -5.86 -15.60 -6.04
CA SER A 39 -7.24 -15.13 -6.15
C SER A 39 -7.21 -13.65 -6.52
N ALA A 40 -7.36 -13.37 -7.82
CA ALA A 40 -7.14 -12.02 -8.36
C ALA A 40 -8.17 -10.98 -7.91
N GLN A 41 -9.37 -11.41 -7.54
CA GLN A 41 -10.43 -10.56 -6.99
C GLN A 41 -10.98 -11.24 -5.73
N TRP A 42 -10.10 -11.41 -4.75
CA TRP A 42 -10.41 -12.12 -3.53
C TRP A 42 -11.54 -11.44 -2.75
N GLN A 43 -11.49 -10.11 -2.62
CA GLN A 43 -12.50 -9.37 -1.89
C GLN A 43 -12.84 -8.05 -2.55
N TYR A 44 -14.13 -7.80 -2.77
CA TYR A 44 -14.62 -6.49 -3.16
C TYR A 44 -14.68 -5.58 -1.93
N VAL A 45 -14.04 -4.42 -1.98
CA VAL A 45 -13.89 -3.55 -0.79
C VAL A 45 -14.52 -2.17 -0.94
N SER A 46 -14.81 -1.72 -2.16
CA SER A 46 -15.50 -0.46 -2.37
C SER A 46 -16.17 -0.37 -3.74
N THR A 47 -17.17 0.50 -3.85
CA THR A 47 -17.70 1.01 -5.13
C THR A 47 -16.97 2.28 -5.60
N GLY A 48 -15.91 2.66 -4.90
CA GLY A 48 -15.07 3.82 -5.15
C GLY A 48 -13.61 3.41 -5.34
N GLN A 49 -12.80 4.33 -5.86
CA GLN A 49 -11.42 4.07 -6.25
C GLN A 49 -10.57 3.73 -5.02
N VAL A 50 -9.88 2.59 -5.11
CA VAL A 50 -8.82 2.19 -4.17
C VAL A 50 -7.46 2.42 -4.82
N SER A 51 -6.60 3.19 -4.17
CA SER A 51 -5.30 3.61 -4.73
C SER A 51 -4.08 3.21 -3.89
N GLY A 52 -4.31 2.74 -2.67
CA GLY A 52 -3.27 2.37 -1.71
C GLY A 52 -3.66 1.14 -0.91
N LEU A 53 -2.67 0.47 -0.32
CA LEU A 53 -2.88 -0.69 0.52
C LEU A 53 -1.78 -0.75 1.57
N ALA A 54 -2.17 -0.81 2.83
CA ALA A 54 -1.29 -1.09 3.96
C ALA A 54 -1.85 -2.24 4.78
N ARG A 55 -0.98 -2.86 5.57
CA ARG A 55 -1.31 -4.04 6.36
C ARG A 55 -0.66 -3.98 7.73
N ASP A 56 -1.40 -4.38 8.75
CA ASP A 56 -0.84 -4.83 10.02
C ASP A 56 -1.17 -6.32 10.25
N THR A 57 -0.93 -6.83 11.45
CA THR A 57 -1.13 -8.25 11.76
C THR A 57 -2.57 -8.72 11.55
N GLY A 58 -3.56 -7.85 11.76
CA GLY A 58 -4.98 -8.21 11.75
C GLY A 58 -5.76 -7.63 10.58
N TYR A 59 -5.31 -6.52 9.99
CA TYR A 59 -6.12 -5.70 9.10
C TYR A 59 -5.38 -5.28 7.83
N LEU A 60 -6.16 -5.07 6.78
CA LEU A 60 -5.78 -4.31 5.60
C LEU A 60 -6.46 -2.94 5.65
N TYR A 61 -5.71 -1.91 5.29
CA TYR A 61 -6.16 -0.52 5.22
C TYR A 61 -6.02 -0.03 3.80
N PHE A 62 -7.01 0.73 3.33
CA PHE A 62 -7.04 1.23 1.97
C PHE A 62 -7.69 2.62 1.90
N PRO A 63 -7.14 3.57 1.14
CA PRO A 63 -7.84 4.78 0.78
C PRO A 63 -9.10 4.41 0.00
N ASN A 64 -10.22 5.01 0.35
CA ASN A 64 -11.49 4.82 -0.30
C ASN A 64 -12.01 6.15 -0.82
N TYR A 65 -12.10 6.30 -2.15
CA TYR A 65 -12.68 7.45 -2.81
C TYR A 65 -14.00 7.12 -3.50
N GLN A 66 -15.12 7.52 -2.90
CA GLN A 66 -16.43 7.40 -3.51
C GLN A 66 -16.71 8.61 -4.42
N ILE A 67 -16.58 8.39 -5.72
CA ILE A 67 -16.71 9.43 -6.77
C ILE A 67 -18.05 10.16 -6.67
N GLN A 68 -19.16 9.44 -6.50
CA GLN A 68 -20.51 10.03 -6.57
C GLN A 68 -20.82 10.95 -5.38
N SER A 69 -20.32 10.63 -4.20
CA SER A 69 -20.54 11.39 -2.96
C SER A 69 -19.40 12.33 -2.62
N ASN A 70 -18.31 12.33 -3.42
CA ASN A 70 -17.02 12.94 -3.09
C ASN A 70 -16.52 12.57 -1.68
N PHE A 71 -16.89 11.39 -1.20
CA PHE A 71 -16.54 10.90 0.14
C PHE A 71 -15.17 10.23 0.11
N ARG A 72 -14.31 10.59 1.07
CA ARG A 72 -12.89 10.21 1.11
C ARG A 72 -12.51 9.79 2.51
N SER A 73 -12.08 8.54 2.63
CA SER A 73 -11.84 7.91 3.93
C SER A 73 -10.71 6.90 3.81
N ILE A 74 -10.25 6.39 4.95
CA ILE A 74 -9.50 5.14 5.00
C ILE A 74 -10.49 4.06 5.39
N GLY A 75 -10.63 3.06 4.53
CA GLY A 75 -11.33 1.82 4.83
C GLY A 75 -10.43 0.83 5.54
N ARG A 76 -11.04 -0.12 6.25
CA ARG A 76 -10.39 -1.23 6.93
C ARG A 76 -11.16 -2.51 6.68
N ILE A 77 -10.45 -3.60 6.49
CA ILE A 77 -11.00 -4.96 6.43
C ILE A 77 -10.08 -5.89 7.23
N ASN A 78 -10.62 -6.95 7.80
CA ASN A 78 -9.79 -7.99 8.40
C ASN A 78 -8.93 -8.64 7.31
N SER A 79 -7.75 -9.09 7.68
CA SER A 79 -6.82 -9.80 6.79
C SER A 79 -7.38 -11.14 6.26
N ASP A 80 -8.35 -11.72 6.99
CA ASP A 80 -9.14 -12.90 6.60
C ASP A 80 -10.30 -12.60 5.64
N GLY A 81 -10.57 -11.31 5.35
CA GLY A 81 -11.62 -10.85 4.43
C GLY A 81 -12.94 -10.47 5.09
N GLY A 82 -13.08 -10.69 6.40
CA GLY A 82 -14.24 -10.28 7.18
C GLY A 82 -14.22 -8.79 7.57
N GLY A 83 -15.32 -8.31 8.17
CA GLY A 83 -15.32 -7.05 8.92
C GLY A 83 -15.09 -5.77 8.10
N LEU A 84 -15.44 -5.77 6.80
CA LEU A 84 -15.28 -4.59 5.93
C LEU A 84 -15.97 -3.34 6.50
N ASN A 85 -15.17 -2.31 6.75
CA ASN A 85 -15.61 -0.96 7.08
C ASN A 85 -15.00 0.02 6.08
N THR A 86 -15.80 0.54 5.16
CA THR A 86 -15.32 1.41 4.07
C THR A 86 -15.06 2.85 4.50
N ALA A 87 -15.38 3.22 5.75
CA ALA A 87 -15.28 4.57 6.28
C ALA A 87 -14.69 4.56 7.71
N PHE A 88 -13.66 3.74 7.93
CA PHE A 88 -13.06 3.52 9.24
C PHE A 88 -12.45 4.80 9.84
N ILE A 89 -11.78 5.61 9.01
CA ILE A 89 -11.29 6.94 9.39
C ILE A 89 -11.80 7.98 8.38
N ASN A 90 -12.36 9.08 8.89
CA ASN A 90 -12.58 10.27 8.09
C ASN A 90 -11.25 11.01 7.91
N ALA A 91 -10.54 10.69 6.83
CA ALA A 91 -9.13 11.02 6.64
C ALA A 91 -8.90 12.36 5.92
N THR A 92 -9.95 13.12 5.60
CA THR A 92 -9.80 14.43 4.98
C THR A 92 -10.97 15.34 5.29
N SER A 93 -10.85 16.61 4.90
CA SER A 93 -11.98 17.54 4.82
C SER A 93 -11.90 18.37 3.54
N GLY A 94 -13.07 18.80 3.04
CA GLY A 94 -13.16 19.58 1.81
C GLY A 94 -12.74 18.80 0.56
N GLN A 95 -11.84 19.37 -0.23
CA GLN A 95 -11.44 18.85 -1.54
C GLN A 95 -10.18 17.96 -1.52
N GLY A 96 -9.78 17.43 -0.36
CA GLY A 96 -8.59 16.57 -0.26
C GLY A 96 -8.66 15.31 -1.12
N LEU A 97 -7.56 14.59 -1.27
CA LEU A 97 -7.40 13.39 -2.10
C LEU A 97 -6.56 12.38 -1.32
N VAL A 98 -7.18 11.64 -0.40
CA VAL A 98 -6.49 10.57 0.34
C VAL A 98 -6.03 9.51 -0.67
N TRP A 99 -4.72 9.41 -0.89
CA TRP A 99 -4.16 8.66 -2.01
C TRP A 99 -3.44 7.39 -1.59
N SER A 100 -2.74 7.44 -0.46
CA SER A 100 -1.91 6.34 0.02
C SER A 100 -1.99 6.26 1.54
N VAL A 101 -1.78 5.06 2.07
CA VAL A 101 -1.89 4.76 3.50
C VAL A 101 -0.70 3.91 3.91
N ALA A 102 -0.23 4.10 5.14
CA ALA A 102 0.78 3.27 5.80
C ALA A 102 0.37 3.06 7.26
N VAL A 103 0.85 1.99 7.89
CA VAL A 103 0.50 1.65 9.27
C VAL A 103 1.74 1.11 9.99
N ASN A 104 1.89 1.48 11.26
CA ASN A 104 2.79 0.82 12.19
C ASN A 104 1.99 0.30 13.39
N SER A 105 2.66 -0.22 14.43
CA SER A 105 2.01 -0.82 15.60
C SER A 105 1.13 0.13 16.42
N THR A 106 1.21 1.45 16.18
CA THR A 106 0.53 2.47 17.01
C THR A 106 -0.37 3.40 16.21
N HIS A 107 -0.02 3.69 14.95
CA HIS A 107 -0.70 4.68 14.16
C HIS A 107 -0.88 4.26 12.69
N ILE A 108 -1.94 4.82 12.09
CA ILE A 108 -2.20 4.81 10.67
C ILE A 108 -1.88 6.20 10.13
N TYR A 109 -1.14 6.26 9.03
CA TYR A 109 -0.72 7.47 8.35
C TYR A 109 -1.27 7.48 6.93
N TRP A 110 -1.55 8.66 6.39
CA TRP A 110 -1.99 8.79 5.00
C TRP A 110 -1.47 10.05 4.35
N ALA A 111 -1.29 9.99 3.04
CA ALA A 111 -0.98 11.15 2.22
C ALA A 111 -2.27 11.70 1.59
N ASP A 112 -2.47 13.01 1.75
CA ASP A 112 -3.52 13.79 1.12
C ASP A 112 -2.90 14.90 0.25
N PRO A 113 -2.50 14.57 -0.99
CA PRO A 113 -2.02 15.57 -1.93
C PRO A 113 -3.04 16.59 -2.41
N GLY A 114 -4.34 16.33 -2.24
CA GLY A 114 -5.36 17.34 -2.54
C GLY A 114 -5.26 18.54 -1.59
N ARG A 115 -4.69 18.33 -0.40
CA ARG A 115 -4.42 19.35 0.61
C ARG A 115 -2.94 19.64 0.82
N GLY A 116 -2.04 18.80 0.31
CA GLY A 116 -0.62 18.86 0.62
C GLY A 116 -0.33 18.49 2.07
N THR A 117 -0.99 17.45 2.58
CA THR A 117 -0.81 17.03 3.97
C THR A 117 -0.50 15.56 4.12
N ILE A 118 0.16 15.22 5.21
CA ILE A 118 0.14 13.87 5.78
C ILE A 118 -0.71 13.94 7.03
N GLY A 119 -1.67 13.04 7.13
CA GLY A 119 -2.49 12.86 8.32
C GLY A 119 -2.11 11.60 9.10
N ARG A 120 -2.62 11.50 10.32
CA ARG A 120 -2.40 10.37 11.23
C ARG A 120 -3.60 10.13 12.13
N ALA A 121 -3.86 8.86 12.47
CA ALA A 121 -4.80 8.44 13.50
C ALA A 121 -4.18 7.29 14.31
N ASN A 122 -4.77 6.99 15.47
CA ASN A 122 -4.46 5.77 16.22
C ASN A 122 -4.87 4.55 15.38
N VAL A 123 -4.26 3.38 15.62
CA VAL A 123 -4.61 2.11 14.94
C VAL A 123 -6.07 1.68 15.15
N ASP A 124 -6.71 2.15 16.23
CA ASP A 124 -8.13 1.95 16.52
C ASP A 124 -9.07 2.93 15.75
N GLY A 125 -8.49 3.82 14.93
CA GLY A 125 -9.21 4.80 14.10
C GLY A 125 -9.52 6.12 14.80
N THR A 126 -9.21 6.25 16.09
CA THR A 126 -9.47 7.48 16.87
C THR A 126 -8.34 8.50 16.71
N GLY A 127 -8.57 9.72 17.20
CA GLY A 127 -7.51 10.74 17.31
C GLY A 127 -6.98 11.25 15.96
N ALA A 128 -7.82 11.25 14.92
CA ALA A 128 -7.43 11.70 13.59
C ALA A 128 -6.93 13.17 13.60
N ASN A 129 -5.68 13.36 13.19
CA ASN A 129 -5.07 14.64 12.87
C ASN A 129 -4.86 14.70 11.35
N LEU A 130 -5.60 15.58 10.66
CA LEU A 130 -5.56 15.70 9.20
C LEU A 130 -4.32 16.45 8.68
N ASP A 131 -3.63 17.16 9.56
CA ASP A 131 -2.61 18.14 9.23
C ASP A 131 -1.32 17.90 10.04
N LEU A 132 -0.96 16.62 10.26
CA LEU A 132 0.26 16.25 11.00
C LEU A 132 1.51 16.86 10.36
N ILE A 133 1.60 16.78 9.02
CA ILE A 133 2.63 17.46 8.22
C ILE A 133 1.90 18.23 7.12
N GLN A 134 2.34 19.45 6.87
CA GLN A 134 1.92 20.25 5.72
C GLN A 134 3.12 20.48 4.80
N TYR A 135 2.91 20.33 3.49
CA TYR A 135 3.93 20.53 2.47
C TYR A 135 3.32 21.21 1.24
N SER A 136 4.16 21.87 0.46
CA SER A 136 3.72 22.51 -0.78
C SER A 136 3.46 21.47 -1.86
N VAL A 137 2.34 21.60 -2.56
CA VAL A 137 1.99 20.77 -3.72
C VAL A 137 2.11 21.57 -5.00
N ASN A 138 2.76 21.01 -6.02
CA ASN A 138 2.68 21.51 -7.38
C ASN A 138 1.45 20.92 -8.09
N ALA A 139 0.65 21.79 -8.72
CA ALA A 139 -0.60 21.43 -9.38
C ALA A 139 -0.44 20.41 -10.54
N ALA A 140 0.78 20.13 -11.01
CA ALA A 140 1.04 19.34 -12.21
C ALA A 140 1.31 17.82 -11.99
N ILE A 141 1.57 17.31 -10.78
CA ILE A 141 2.10 15.92 -10.60
C ILE A 141 1.42 15.09 -9.50
N ARG A 142 1.48 13.75 -9.67
CA ARG A 142 0.45 12.73 -9.39
C ARG A 142 0.88 11.53 -8.50
N SER A 143 1.89 11.66 -7.62
CA SER A 143 2.37 10.50 -6.84
C SER A 143 2.78 10.86 -5.43
N TYR A 144 1.95 10.47 -4.46
CA TYR A 144 2.18 10.69 -3.03
C TYR A 144 1.94 9.39 -2.28
N ASN A 145 2.88 8.47 -2.45
CA ASN A 145 2.89 7.22 -1.73
C ASN A 145 3.66 7.36 -0.44
N ILE A 146 3.16 6.69 0.59
CA ILE A 146 3.65 6.83 1.97
C ILE A 146 4.08 5.46 2.49
N ALA A 147 5.15 5.45 3.28
CA ALA A 147 5.60 4.31 4.05
C ALA A 147 6.00 4.77 5.45
N VAL A 148 6.11 3.84 6.38
CA VAL A 148 6.50 4.13 7.76
C VAL A 148 7.41 3.01 8.27
N ASP A 149 8.40 3.38 9.08
CA ASP A 149 9.16 2.43 9.91
C ASP A 149 8.92 2.72 11.40
N ASN A 150 9.77 2.22 12.29
CA ASN A 150 9.61 2.43 13.74
C ASN A 150 9.90 3.88 14.20
N ASN A 151 10.50 4.72 13.37
CA ASN A 151 11.02 6.03 13.72
C ASN A 151 10.56 7.15 12.77
N HIS A 152 10.26 6.83 11.51
CA HIS A 152 10.04 7.82 10.47
C HIS A 152 8.88 7.50 9.55
N ILE A 153 8.32 8.58 9.00
CA ILE A 153 7.38 8.59 7.89
C ILE A 153 8.17 8.94 6.64
N TYR A 154 7.93 8.23 5.54
CA TYR A 154 8.53 8.48 4.23
C TYR A 154 7.45 8.73 3.19
N TRP A 155 7.65 9.69 2.30
CA TRP A 155 6.70 9.91 1.21
C TRP A 155 7.36 10.36 -0.09
N SER A 156 6.77 9.99 -1.22
CA SER A 156 7.20 10.48 -2.53
C SER A 156 6.73 11.91 -2.73
N THR A 157 7.58 12.73 -3.35
CA THR A 157 7.29 14.14 -3.65
C THR A 157 7.17 14.36 -5.16
N ASP A 158 6.58 15.49 -5.53
CA ASP A 158 6.38 15.93 -6.91
C ASP A 158 7.68 16.29 -7.65
N ASN A 159 8.75 16.61 -6.92
CA ASN A 159 10.06 16.97 -7.45
C ASN A 159 11.04 15.78 -7.53
N ASN A 160 10.52 14.54 -7.59
CA ASN A 160 11.29 13.29 -7.68
C ASN A 160 12.17 12.99 -6.45
N TRP A 161 11.75 13.41 -5.26
CA TRP A 161 12.40 13.01 -4.02
C TRP A 161 11.55 12.03 -3.24
N ILE A 162 12.20 11.33 -2.34
CA ILE A 162 11.57 10.73 -1.17
C ILE A 162 11.91 11.66 -0.02
N ALA A 163 10.87 12.15 0.64
CA ALA A 163 10.96 12.95 1.84
C ALA A 163 10.82 12.08 3.09
N ARG A 164 11.24 12.62 4.24
CA ARG A 164 11.18 11.95 5.54
C ARG A 164 10.78 12.91 6.65
N ALA A 165 10.12 12.41 7.68
CA ALA A 165 9.89 13.11 8.95
C ALA A 165 9.85 12.11 10.11
N ASN A 166 9.93 12.60 11.35
CA ASN A 166 9.68 11.80 12.55
C ASN A 166 8.19 11.38 12.61
N LEU A 167 7.88 10.32 13.37
CA LEU A 167 6.49 9.82 13.54
C LEU A 167 5.49 10.85 14.11
N ASP A 168 5.99 11.90 14.77
CA ASP A 168 5.22 13.01 15.32
C ASP A 168 5.06 14.19 14.35
N GLY A 169 5.58 14.07 13.13
CA GLY A 169 5.55 15.10 12.09
C GLY A 169 6.69 16.12 12.15
N SER A 170 7.54 16.07 13.18
CA SER A 170 8.70 16.96 13.29
C SER A 170 9.85 16.53 12.36
N GLY A 171 10.84 17.40 12.19
CA GLY A 171 12.09 17.05 11.50
C GLY A 171 11.94 16.78 10.00
N VAL A 172 11.00 17.45 9.33
CA VAL A 172 10.73 17.28 7.90
C VAL A 172 11.99 17.53 7.06
N GLN A 173 12.34 16.54 6.24
CA GLN A 173 13.42 16.56 5.26
C GLN A 173 12.82 16.32 3.87
N PRO A 174 12.48 17.37 3.11
CA PRO A 174 11.74 17.23 1.85
C PRO A 174 12.56 16.60 0.71
N ASN A 175 13.90 16.73 0.77
CA ASN A 175 14.82 16.22 -0.25
C ASN A 175 15.76 15.18 0.38
N PHE A 176 15.20 14.12 0.96
CA PHE A 176 15.98 13.16 1.75
C PHE A 176 16.72 12.14 0.87
N ILE A 177 16.03 11.48 -0.07
CA ILE A 177 16.64 10.56 -1.05
C ILE A 177 16.18 10.96 -2.46
N PRO A 178 17.09 11.12 -3.44
CA PRO A 178 16.68 11.38 -4.82
C PRO A 178 16.02 10.13 -5.41
N GLY A 179 15.04 10.29 -6.28
CA GLY A 179 14.37 9.21 -7.01
C GLY A 179 14.19 9.54 -8.50
N ASN A 180 13.53 8.65 -9.23
CA ASN A 180 13.22 8.80 -10.66
C ASN A 180 11.74 8.48 -10.93
N ASP A 181 10.86 9.46 -10.72
CA ASP A 181 9.40 9.26 -10.62
C ASP A 181 9.05 8.17 -9.60
N PRO A 182 9.32 8.40 -8.29
CA PRO A 182 9.03 7.43 -7.24
C PRO A 182 7.52 7.19 -7.11
N ARG A 183 7.05 6.00 -7.50
CA ARG A 183 5.61 5.65 -7.51
C ARG A 183 5.14 4.86 -6.29
N ALA A 184 6.02 4.22 -5.55
CA ALA A 184 5.68 3.56 -4.29
C ALA A 184 6.92 3.47 -3.40
N ILE A 185 6.69 3.33 -2.10
CA ILE A 185 7.73 3.25 -1.08
C ILE A 185 7.34 2.12 -0.13
N ALA A 186 8.32 1.35 0.31
CA ALA A 186 8.22 0.44 1.44
C ALA A 186 9.46 0.59 2.32
N ALA A 187 9.32 0.30 3.62
CA ALA A 187 10.44 0.31 4.54
C ALA A 187 10.40 -0.93 5.42
N ASN A 188 11.57 -1.44 5.78
CA ASN A 188 11.72 -2.43 6.86
C ASN A 188 12.67 -1.87 7.93
N ASN A 189 13.10 -2.70 8.87
CA ASN A 189 13.98 -2.27 9.97
C ASN A 189 15.39 -1.82 9.55
N THR A 190 15.76 -1.95 8.28
CA THR A 190 17.13 -1.72 7.80
C THR A 190 17.21 -0.84 6.57
N HIS A 191 16.21 -0.88 5.69
CA HIS A 191 16.25 -0.23 4.39
C HIS A 191 14.91 0.36 3.98
N ILE A 192 15.01 1.37 3.12
CA ILE A 192 13.91 1.96 2.37
C ILE A 192 14.03 1.44 0.94
N TYR A 193 12.90 1.05 0.35
CA TYR A 193 12.78 0.58 -1.03
C TYR A 193 11.77 1.44 -1.77
N TRP A 194 12.00 1.72 -3.05
CA TRP A 194 11.07 2.52 -3.85
C TRP A 194 11.00 2.09 -5.30
N ALA A 195 9.83 2.27 -5.91
CA ALA A 195 9.62 2.05 -7.33
C ALA A 195 10.02 3.29 -8.14
N ASN A 196 11.10 3.19 -8.92
CA ASN A 196 11.46 4.18 -9.93
C ASN A 196 10.72 3.86 -11.23
N PHE A 197 9.59 4.52 -11.46
CA PHE A 197 8.72 4.24 -12.60
C PHE A 197 9.38 4.58 -13.93
N SER A 198 10.09 5.71 -14.00
CA SER A 198 10.67 6.20 -15.25
C SER A 198 11.87 5.37 -15.74
N THR A 199 12.53 4.62 -14.85
CA THR A 199 13.74 3.85 -15.18
C THR A 199 13.54 2.34 -15.10
N ASN A 200 12.33 1.85 -14.77
CA ASN A 200 12.04 0.43 -14.56
C ASN A 200 12.99 -0.19 -13.53
N ARG A 201 13.10 0.44 -12.35
CA ARG A 201 13.97 -0.04 -11.26
C ARG A 201 13.24 -0.04 -9.93
N ILE A 202 13.66 -0.93 -9.05
CA ILE A 202 13.50 -0.72 -7.60
C ILE A 202 14.80 -0.13 -7.08
N GLY A 203 14.70 0.99 -6.35
CA GLY A 203 15.81 1.58 -5.61
C GLY A 203 15.84 1.12 -4.15
N ARG A 204 16.99 1.25 -3.51
CA ARG A 204 17.20 0.93 -2.08
C ARG A 204 18.16 1.92 -1.43
N ALA A 205 17.94 2.24 -0.15
CA ALA A 205 18.86 3.01 0.69
C ALA A 205 18.77 2.53 2.15
N ASN A 206 19.76 2.87 2.96
CA ASN A 206 19.71 2.71 4.41
C ASN A 206 18.67 3.68 5.02
N LEU A 207 18.16 3.38 6.22
CA LEU A 207 17.17 4.24 6.90
C LEU A 207 17.66 5.67 7.18
N ASP A 208 18.98 5.87 7.25
CA ASP A 208 19.62 7.18 7.44
C ASP A 208 19.82 7.95 6.12
N GLY A 209 19.45 7.37 4.98
CA GLY A 209 19.56 7.97 3.65
C GLY A 209 20.89 7.70 2.95
N THR A 210 21.82 6.99 3.60
CA THR A 210 23.08 6.57 2.99
C THR A 210 22.90 5.34 2.10
N GLY A 211 23.91 5.00 1.30
CA GLY A 211 23.90 3.78 0.49
C GLY A 211 22.84 3.75 -0.62
N VAL A 212 22.42 4.92 -1.12
CA VAL A 212 21.45 5.04 -2.21
C VAL A 212 21.91 4.25 -3.44
N ASN A 213 21.11 3.28 -3.83
CA ASN A 213 21.27 2.50 -5.05
C ASN A 213 19.98 2.60 -5.87
N GLN A 214 20.02 3.33 -6.99
CA GLN A 214 18.87 3.49 -7.90
C GLN A 214 18.57 2.25 -8.74
N ASP A 215 19.55 1.36 -8.87
CA ASP A 215 19.54 0.18 -9.74
C ASP A 215 19.53 -1.12 -8.92
N PHE A 216 18.95 -1.09 -7.71
CA PHE A 216 18.98 -2.24 -6.80
C PHE A 216 18.32 -3.50 -7.42
N VAL A 217 17.18 -3.34 -8.11
CA VAL A 217 16.57 -4.40 -8.93
C VAL A 217 16.16 -3.85 -10.29
N ILE A 218 16.43 -4.61 -11.35
CA ILE A 218 15.94 -4.35 -12.71
C ILE A 218 14.58 -5.03 -12.90
N THR A 219 13.54 -4.24 -13.18
CA THR A 219 12.20 -4.75 -13.45
C THR A 219 11.94 -4.90 -14.95
N SER A 220 11.04 -5.79 -15.34
CA SER A 220 10.66 -6.02 -16.75
C SER A 220 9.75 -4.92 -17.31
N ARG A 221 9.08 -4.16 -16.43
CA ARG A 221 8.15 -3.07 -16.74
C ARG A 221 8.20 -1.99 -15.65
N PRO A 222 7.65 -0.79 -15.89
CA PRO A 222 7.58 0.25 -14.86
C PRO A 222 6.90 -0.30 -13.58
N PRO A 223 7.56 -0.25 -12.42
CA PRO A 223 6.97 -0.70 -11.17
C PRO A 223 5.97 0.33 -10.63
N LEU A 224 4.85 -0.13 -10.08
CA LEU A 224 3.80 0.74 -9.53
C LEU A 224 3.77 0.71 -8.00
N GLY A 225 3.65 -0.47 -7.41
CA GLY A 225 3.63 -0.73 -5.97
C GLY A 225 4.91 -1.43 -5.52
N VAL A 226 5.27 -1.26 -4.24
CA VAL A 226 6.41 -1.93 -3.58
C VAL A 226 5.98 -2.37 -2.19
N ALA A 227 6.37 -3.57 -1.80
CA ALA A 227 6.21 -4.10 -0.44
C ALA A 227 7.45 -4.93 -0.07
N VAL A 228 7.70 -5.12 1.22
CA VAL A 228 8.87 -5.85 1.70
C VAL A 228 8.49 -6.70 2.91
N ASP A 229 9.01 -7.92 2.97
CA ASP A 229 8.95 -8.80 4.14
C ASP A 229 10.35 -9.10 4.68
N GLY A 230 10.49 -10.13 5.52
CA GLY A 230 11.78 -10.53 6.09
C GLY A 230 12.78 -11.13 5.10
N GLN A 231 12.37 -11.47 3.88
CA GLN A 231 13.18 -12.21 2.91
C GLN A 231 13.19 -11.60 1.51
N TYR A 232 12.12 -10.92 1.09
CA TYR A 232 11.95 -10.43 -0.26
C TYR A 232 11.43 -8.99 -0.30
N VAL A 233 11.81 -8.31 -1.38
CA VAL A 233 11.09 -7.15 -1.90
C VAL A 233 10.19 -7.62 -3.03
N TYR A 234 8.97 -7.10 -3.07
CA TYR A 234 7.96 -7.37 -4.08
C TYR A 234 7.62 -6.07 -4.82
N TRP A 235 7.21 -6.19 -6.07
CA TRP A 235 6.70 -5.06 -6.85
C TRP A 235 5.59 -5.48 -7.80
N SER A 236 4.61 -4.62 -8.00
CA SER A 236 3.65 -4.78 -9.10
C SER A 236 4.19 -4.14 -10.37
N ASN A 237 3.99 -4.82 -11.49
CA ASN A 237 4.39 -4.34 -12.80
C ASN A 237 3.25 -3.60 -13.49
N TYR A 238 3.57 -2.51 -14.19
CA TYR A 238 2.63 -1.83 -15.06
C TYR A 238 2.00 -2.80 -16.09
N TYR A 239 0.72 -2.60 -16.34
CA TYR A 239 -0.10 -3.48 -17.16
C TYR A 239 -0.69 -2.71 -18.35
N SER A 240 -1.12 -3.46 -19.38
CA SER A 240 -1.86 -2.89 -20.50
C SER A 240 -3.33 -2.79 -20.10
N VAL A 241 -3.85 -1.57 -19.99
CA VAL A 241 -5.25 -1.29 -19.63
C VAL A 241 -6.20 -2.08 -20.54
N GLY A 242 -7.14 -2.80 -19.94
CA GLY A 242 -8.12 -3.60 -20.68
C GLY A 242 -7.61 -4.99 -21.10
N ASN A 243 -6.36 -5.34 -20.75
CA ASN A 243 -5.85 -6.71 -20.86
C ASN A 243 -5.61 -7.29 -19.46
N PRO A 244 -6.58 -8.06 -18.91
CA PRO A 244 -6.49 -8.60 -17.55
C PRO A 244 -5.32 -9.58 -17.36
N ASN A 245 -4.78 -10.14 -18.43
CA ASN A 245 -3.67 -11.10 -18.39
C ASN A 245 -2.29 -10.43 -18.46
N SER A 246 -2.23 -9.11 -18.49
CA SER A 246 -0.98 -8.37 -18.67
C SER A 246 -0.32 -7.93 -17.36
N GLY A 247 -1.01 -8.09 -16.22
CA GLY A 247 -0.50 -7.72 -14.91
C GLY A 247 0.30 -8.84 -14.25
N SER A 248 1.34 -8.46 -13.50
CA SER A 248 2.11 -9.39 -12.70
C SER A 248 2.72 -8.70 -11.48
N ILE A 249 3.07 -9.51 -10.49
CA ILE A 249 3.89 -9.10 -9.35
C ILE A 249 5.21 -9.84 -9.46
N GLY A 250 6.33 -9.12 -9.33
CA GLY A 250 7.67 -9.69 -9.24
C GLY A 250 8.18 -9.70 -7.79
N ARG A 251 9.28 -10.42 -7.57
CA ARG A 251 10.02 -10.42 -6.30
C ARG A 251 11.52 -10.61 -6.50
N ALA A 252 12.30 -10.20 -5.51
CA ALA A 252 13.74 -10.45 -5.42
C ALA A 252 14.14 -10.56 -3.94
N TYR A 253 15.27 -11.23 -3.66
CA TYR A 253 15.81 -11.27 -2.30
C TYR A 253 16.23 -9.88 -1.83
N LEU A 254 16.29 -9.66 -0.50
CA LEU A 254 16.69 -8.37 0.07
C LEU A 254 18.13 -7.95 -0.27
N ASP A 255 18.96 -8.84 -0.79
CA ASP A 255 20.30 -8.56 -1.33
C ASP A 255 20.30 -8.16 -2.82
N GLY A 256 19.14 -8.22 -3.50
CA GLY A 256 18.94 -7.85 -4.89
C GLY A 256 19.06 -9.02 -5.87
N THR A 257 19.38 -10.22 -5.39
CA THR A 257 19.49 -11.42 -6.22
C THR A 257 18.15 -12.13 -6.41
N GLY A 258 18.11 -13.18 -7.24
CA GLY A 258 16.92 -14.04 -7.39
C GLY A 258 15.71 -13.33 -7.99
N VAL A 259 15.95 -12.36 -8.88
CA VAL A 259 14.90 -11.56 -9.53
C VAL A 259 13.97 -12.46 -10.35
N ASP A 260 12.71 -12.53 -9.94
CA ASP A 260 11.61 -13.09 -10.70
C ASP A 260 10.62 -11.98 -11.04
N ASN A 261 10.57 -11.59 -12.30
CA ASN A 261 9.76 -10.47 -12.78
C ASN A 261 8.27 -10.80 -12.96
N ALA A 262 7.87 -12.07 -12.85
CA ALA A 262 6.50 -12.51 -13.08
C ALA A 262 6.08 -13.61 -12.10
N PHE A 263 6.53 -13.46 -10.85
CA PHE A 263 6.32 -14.40 -9.76
C PHE A 263 4.84 -14.74 -9.51
N ILE A 264 3.95 -13.75 -9.54
CA ILE A 264 2.49 -13.92 -9.45
C ILE A 264 1.83 -13.29 -10.69
N SER A 265 0.93 -14.03 -11.33
CA SER A 265 0.02 -13.48 -12.33
C SER A 265 -1.12 -12.74 -11.62
N ALA A 266 -1.32 -11.46 -11.93
CA ALA A 266 -2.30 -10.62 -11.23
C ALA A 266 -3.10 -9.77 -12.22
N VAL A 267 -4.36 -9.49 -11.91
CA VAL A 267 -5.22 -8.67 -12.77
C VAL A 267 -5.04 -7.21 -12.41
N GLU A 268 -4.38 -6.46 -13.29
CA GLU A 268 -4.19 -5.01 -13.18
C GLU A 268 -3.69 -4.55 -11.78
N PRO A 269 -2.60 -5.15 -11.24
CA PRO A 269 -2.15 -4.87 -9.89
C PRO A 269 -1.57 -3.44 -9.79
N THR A 270 -1.98 -2.70 -8.76
CA THR A 270 -1.44 -1.37 -8.45
C THR A 270 -0.64 -1.36 -7.16
N GLN A 271 -1.21 -0.95 -6.02
CA GLN A 271 -0.49 -0.98 -4.74
C GLN A 271 -0.49 -2.39 -4.14
N ILE A 272 0.60 -2.75 -3.46
CA ILE A 272 0.80 -4.07 -2.84
C ILE A 272 1.11 -3.95 -1.34
N ALA A 273 0.77 -5.00 -0.59
CA ALA A 273 1.12 -5.19 0.82
C ALA A 273 1.42 -6.68 1.08
N VAL A 274 2.26 -6.99 2.07
CA VAL A 274 2.66 -8.37 2.42
C VAL A 274 2.61 -8.60 3.92
N GLY A 275 2.32 -9.83 4.34
CA GLY A 275 2.45 -10.24 5.74
C GLY A 275 1.63 -11.47 6.13
N ALA A 276 1.81 -11.91 7.38
CA ALA A 276 1.22 -13.14 7.93
C ALA A 276 -0.11 -12.89 8.63
N ASP A 277 -1.17 -13.56 8.19
CA ASP A 277 -2.49 -13.51 8.82
C ASP A 277 -2.43 -14.29 10.13
N THR A 278 -2.76 -13.62 11.22
CA THR A 278 -3.03 -14.31 12.49
C THR A 278 -4.53 -14.49 12.61
N GLU A 279 -4.98 -15.69 12.96
CA GLU A 279 -6.39 -15.94 13.24
C GLU A 279 -6.91 -14.92 14.28
N GLY A 280 -8.00 -14.25 13.93
CA GLY A 280 -8.81 -13.54 14.89
C GLY A 280 -9.57 -14.55 15.74
N PHE A 281 -9.32 -14.50 17.05
CA PHE A 281 -10.03 -15.16 18.14
C PHE A 281 -9.64 -16.61 18.46
N ALA A 282 -8.91 -16.75 19.58
CA ALA A 282 -9.23 -17.82 20.51
C ALA A 282 -10.72 -17.69 20.85
N ASP A 283 -11.53 -18.65 20.42
CA ASP A 283 -12.89 -18.81 20.90
C ASP A 283 -12.82 -18.99 22.42
N GLY A 284 -13.16 -17.91 23.13
CA GLY A 284 -13.54 -17.99 24.52
C GLY A 284 -14.89 -18.68 24.61
N PHE A 285 -14.86 -19.99 24.75
CA PHE A 285 -15.94 -20.75 25.36
C PHE A 285 -15.39 -21.66 26.45
N GLU A 286 -16.04 -21.52 27.60
CA GLU A 286 -15.88 -22.11 28.94
C GLU A 286 -14.72 -21.63 29.83
#